data_AF-A0A1G1ZP97-F1
#
_entry.id   AF-A0A1G1ZP97-F1
#
_cell.length_a   1.000
_cell.length_b   1.000
_cell.length_c   1.000
_cell.angle_alpha   90.00
_cell.angle_beta   90.00
_cell.angle_gamma   90.00
#
_symmetry.space_group_name_H-M   'P 1'
#
loop_
_entity.id
_entity.type
_entity.pdbx_description
1 polymer ?
#
loop_
_entity_poly.entity_id
_entity_poly.type
_entity_poly.pdbx_seq_one_letter_code
_entity_poly.pdbx_strand_id
1 'polypeptide(L)' 'MAKNSITDRIKVTKTGKLIRRKMGLGHFRAKKSRKQLRRKEGQTLINKFDRKVFIKKYGLTSR' A
#
# COMPACT_ATOMS: atom_id res chain seq x y z
N MET A 1 17.08 -1.05 -11.83
CA MET A 1 16.02 -2.06 -11.54
C MET A 1 15.32 -1.66 -10.25
N ALA A 2 13.99 -1.58 -10.24
CA ALA A 2 13.24 -1.16 -9.05
C ALA A 2 13.51 -2.14 -7.88
N LYS A 3 13.74 -1.63 -6.68
CA LYS A 3 14.03 -2.44 -5.49
C LYS A 3 12.85 -3.39 -5.24
N ASN A 4 13.10 -4.71 -5.21
CA ASN A 4 12.09 -5.79 -5.15
C ASN A 4 10.99 -5.53 -4.09
N SER A 5 11.36 -4.92 -2.96
CA SER A 5 10.42 -4.63 -1.88
C SER A 5 9.25 -3.72 -2.23
N ILE A 6 9.36 -2.88 -3.27
CA ILE A 6 8.28 -1.97 -3.67
C ILE A 6 7.30 -2.68 -4.60
N THR A 7 7.80 -3.44 -5.57
CA THR A 7 6.98 -4.24 -6.48
C THR A 7 6.18 -5.30 -5.73
N ASP A 8 6.74 -5.88 -4.67
CA ASP A 8 6.06 -6.88 -3.85
C ASP A 8 4.93 -6.28 -2.98
N ARG A 9 5.05 -5.00 -2.61
CA ARG A 9 4.18 -4.36 -1.60
C ARG A 9 3.15 -3.39 -2.17
N ILE A 10 3.39 -2.86 -3.37
CA ILE A 10 2.56 -1.84 -4.01
C ILE A 10 2.02 -2.37 -5.33
N LYS A 11 0.69 -2.38 -5.46
CA LYS A 11 0.00 -2.78 -6.69
C LYS A 11 -0.44 -1.55 -7.48
N VAL A 12 -0.23 -1.59 -8.80
CA VAL A 12 -0.84 -0.64 -9.75
C VAL A 12 -2.15 -1.24 -10.25
N THR A 13 -3.23 -0.48 -10.19
CA THR A 13 -4.52 -0.88 -10.78
C THR A 13 -4.59 -0.53 -12.27
N LYS A 14 -5.58 -1.10 -12.98
CA LYS A 14 -5.84 -0.77 -14.39
C LYS A 14 -6.03 0.73 -14.65
N THR A 15 -6.54 1.47 -13.67
CA THR A 15 -6.74 2.94 -13.76
C THR A 15 -5.51 3.74 -13.34
N GLY A 16 -4.37 3.09 -13.09
CA GLY A 16 -3.14 3.76 -12.65
C GLY A 16 -3.13 4.22 -11.18
N LYS A 17 -4.15 3.85 -10.38
CA LYS A 17 -4.12 4.08 -8.94
C LYS A 17 -3.18 3.11 -8.26
N LEU A 18 -2.39 3.61 -7.30
CA LEU A 18 -1.49 2.80 -6.48
C LEU A 18 -2.18 2.37 -5.19
N ILE A 19 -2.09 1.08 -4.89
CA ILE A 19 -2.72 0.45 -3.73
C ILE A 19 -1.66 -0.19 -2.83
N ARG A 20 -1.86 -0.08 -1.51
CA ARG A 20 -1.04 -0.73 -0.48
C ARG A 20 -1.91 -1.41 0.58
N ARG A 21 -1.32 -2.29 1.40
CA ARG A 21 -1.96 -2.77 2.64
C ARG A 21 -1.94 -1.68 3.72
N LYS A 22 -2.95 -1.67 4.60
CA LYS A 22 -2.94 -0.80 5.79
C LYS A 22 -1.95 -1.35 6.82
N MET A 23 -1.24 -0.46 7.48
CA MET A 23 -0.16 -0.81 8.42
C MET A 23 -0.67 -1.04 9.85
N GLY A 24 0.13 -1.77 10.64
CA GLY A 24 -0.16 -2.04 12.06
C GLY A 24 -1.07 -3.24 12.30
N LEU A 25 -1.21 -4.12 11.31
CA LEU A 25 -1.70 -5.49 11.45
C LEU A 25 -0.52 -6.44 11.24
N GLY A 26 -0.33 -7.37 12.17
CA GLY A 26 0.78 -8.35 12.14
C GLY A 26 1.31 -8.73 13.52
N HIS A 27 1.22 -7.81 14.49
CA HIS A 27 1.64 -8.06 15.87
C HIS A 27 0.78 -7.28 16.89
N PHE A 28 0.88 -7.61 18.18
CA PHE A 28 0.16 -7.01 19.30
C PHE A 28 -1.36 -6.83 19.04
N ARG A 29 -2.04 -7.91 18.64
CA ARG A 29 -3.49 -7.86 18.32
C ARG A 29 -4.39 -7.89 19.56
N ALA A 30 -3.93 -8.50 20.66
CA ALA A 30 -4.72 -8.69 21.88
C ALA A 30 -5.23 -7.38 22.49
N LYS A 31 -4.45 -6.29 22.42
CA LYS A 31 -4.83 -4.97 22.96
C LYS A 31 -5.61 -4.09 21.98
N LYS A 32 -5.89 -4.58 20.76
CA LYS A 32 -6.62 -3.82 19.73
C LYS A 32 -8.07 -4.25 19.71
N SER A 33 -8.98 -3.28 19.64
CA SER A 33 -10.40 -3.60 19.52
C SER A 33 -10.72 -4.22 18.15
N ARG A 34 -11.76 -5.05 18.08
CA ARG A 34 -12.23 -5.66 16.82
C ARG A 34 -12.54 -4.60 15.76
N LYS A 35 -13.06 -3.44 16.16
CA LYS A 35 -13.32 -2.28 15.29
C LYS A 35 -12.03 -1.72 14.69
N GLN A 36 -10.97 -1.59 15.48
CA GLN A 36 -9.66 -1.13 14.99
C GLN A 36 -9.03 -2.14 14.02
N LEU A 37 -9.17 -3.44 14.29
CA LEU A 37 -8.70 -4.50 13.41
C LEU A 37 -9.43 -4.43 12.06
N ARG A 38 -10.78 -4.40 12.06
CA ARG A 38 -11.58 -4.28 10.83
C ARG A 38 -11.27 -3.02 10.03
N ARG A 39 -11.04 -1.88 10.69
CA ARG A 39 -10.63 -0.64 9.99
C ARG A 39 -9.31 -0.78 9.26
N LYS A 40 -8.41 -1.62 9.78
CA LYS A 40 -7.09 -1.88 9.19
C LYS A 40 -7.12 -3.07 8.22
N GLU A 41 -8.18 -3.86 8.20
CA GLU A 41 -8.34 -4.91 7.19
C GLU A 41 -8.51 -4.29 5.79
N GLY A 42 -8.02 -5.01 4.78
CA GLY A 42 -8.07 -4.61 3.39
C GLY A 42 -6.90 -3.73 2.90
N GLN A 43 -7.10 -3.21 1.70
CA GLN A 43 -6.15 -2.37 1.00
C GLN A 43 -6.58 -0.89 1.04
N THR A 44 -5.64 0.03 0.86
CA THR A 44 -5.90 1.47 0.81
C THR A 44 -5.13 2.11 -0.31
N LEU A 45 -5.66 3.22 -0.82
CA LEU A 45 -4.98 4.05 -1.79
C LEU A 45 -3.76 4.72 -1.16
N ILE A 46 -2.71 4.88 -1.96
CA ILE A 46 -1.55 5.70 -1.61
C ILE A 46 -1.93 7.18 -1.78
N ASN A 47 -1.38 8.04 -0.92
CA ASN A 47 -1.60 9.47 -1.00
C ASN A 47 -1.12 10.05 -2.35
N LYS A 48 -1.76 11.13 -2.80
CA LYS A 48 -1.49 11.77 -4.09
C LYS A 48 -0.05 12.29 -4.19
N PHE A 49 0.53 12.74 -3.08
CA PHE A 49 1.91 13.22 -3.00
C PHE A 49 2.91 12.08 -3.22
N ASP A 50 2.81 11.03 -2.40
CA ASP A 50 3.69 9.85 -2.49
C ASP A 50 3.61 9.17 -3.85
N ARG A 51 2.42 9.15 -4.46
CA ARG A 51 2.22 8.61 -5.82
C ARG A 51 3.17 9.22 -6.84
N LYS A 52 3.40 10.54 -6.81
CA LYS A 52 4.33 11.20 -7.75
C LYS A 52 5.76 10.70 -7.55
N VAL A 53 6.18 10.56 -6.29
CA VAL A 53 7.50 10.05 -5.93
C VAL A 53 7.68 8.61 -6.41
N PHE A 54 6.66 7.76 -6.19
CA PHE A 54 6.71 6.36 -6.60
C PHE A 54 6.80 6.17 -8.11
N ILE A 55 6.03 6.93 -8.88
CA ILE A 55 6.06 6.88 -10.35
C ILE A 55 7.42 7.36 -10.86
N LYS A 56 7.90 8.52 -10.41
CA LYS A 56 9.15 9.12 -10.88
C LYS A 56 10.38 8.27 -10.53
N LYS A 57 10.39 7.67 -9.33
CA LYS A 57 11.57 6.97 -8.79
C LYS A 57 11.61 5.49 -9.17
N TYR A 58 10.46 4.84 -9.34
CA TYR A 58 10.40 3.38 -9.52
C TYR A 58 9.72 2.92 -10.81
N GLY A 59 9.23 3.85 -11.64
CA GLY A 59 8.65 3.52 -12.95
C GLY A 59 7.41 2.64 -12.86
N LEU A 60 6.63 2.77 -11.78
CA LEU A 60 5.40 2.01 -11.57
C LEU A 60 4.29 2.52 -12.50
N THR A 61 4.21 1.96 -13.69
CA THR A 61 3.13 2.19 -14.66
C THR A 61 2.24 0.96 -14.79
N SER A 62 0.96 1.16 -15.09
CA SER A 62 0.11 0.06 -15.55
C SER A 62 0.64 -0.36 -16.91
N ARG A 63 1.18 -1.57 -16.99
CA ARG A 63 1.45 -2.21 -18.28
C ARG A 63 0.15 -2.43 -19.03
#